data_AF-A0A929PPB6-F1
#
_entry.id   AF-A0A929PPB6-F1
#
_cell.length_a   1.000
_cell.length_b   1.000
_cell.length_c   1.000
_cell.angle_alpha   90.00
_cell.angle_beta   90.00
_cell.angle_gamma   90.00
#
_symmetry.space_group_name_H-M   'P 1'
#
loop_
_entity.id
_entity.type
_entity.pdbx_description
1 polymer ?
#
loop_
_entity_poly.entity_id
_entity_poly.type
_entity_poly.pdbx_seq_one_letter_code
_entity_poly.pdbx_strand_id
1 'polypeptide(L)' 'MKTVFYVTLALSFSTALYFTGINMQNPLPLYVIGSIIGTVICLWTFSRNSKKAAQRKYRERMFQQHMRMTLRNQWH' A
#
# COMPACT_ATOMS: atom_id res chain seq x y z
N MET A 1 -11.91 -5.68 3.77
CA MET A 1 -11.99 -6.69 2.70
C MET A 1 -10.72 -6.76 1.84
N LYS A 2 -10.31 -5.68 1.15
CA LYS A 2 -9.15 -5.71 0.23
C LYS A 2 -7.81 -6.07 0.91
N THR A 3 -7.58 -5.59 2.14
CA THR A 3 -6.33 -5.84 2.88
C THR A 3 -6.13 -7.31 3.23
N VAL A 4 -7.18 -8.01 3.67
CA VAL A 4 -7.12 -9.45 3.98
C VAL A 4 -6.79 -10.23 2.71
N PHE A 5 -7.46 -9.91 1.60
CA PHE A 5 -7.19 -10.53 0.30
C PHE A 5 -5.72 -10.36 -0.16
N TYR A 6 -5.14 -9.16 -0.01
CA TYR A 6 -3.73 -8.94 -0.34
C TYR A 6 -2.77 -9.70 0.59
N VAL A 7 -3.11 -9.83 1.88
CA VAL A 7 -2.31 -10.60 2.84
C VAL A 7 -2.35 -12.10 2.50
N THR A 8 -3.52 -12.65 2.20
CA THR A 8 -3.66 -14.05 1.81
C THR A 8 -2.91 -14.36 0.52
N LEU A 9 -2.97 -13.46 -0.47
CA LEU A 9 -2.19 -13.57 -1.70
C LEU A 9 -0.68 -13.49 -1.47
N ALA A 10 -0.22 -12.59 -0.59
CA ALA A 10 1.20 -12.47 -0.28
C ALA A 10 1.75 -13.73 0.43
N LEU A 11 0.97 -14.30 1.34
CA LEU A 11 1.31 -15.56 2.01
C LEU A 11 1.38 -16.71 1.02
N SER A 12 0.35 -16.89 0.17
CA SER A 12 0.35 -17.98 -0.82
C SER A 12 1.47 -17.83 -1.85
N PHE A 13 1.80 -16.61 -2.27
CA PHE A 13 2.93 -16.35 -3.17
C PHE A 13 4.28 -16.69 -2.52
N SER A 14 4.47 -16.36 -1.23
CA SER A 14 5.68 -16.75 -0.49
C SER A 14 5.80 -18.26 -0.34
N THR A 15 4.71 -18.95 -0.01
CA THR A 15 4.69 -20.41 0.12
C THR A 15 4.99 -21.08 -1.23
N ALA A 16 4.41 -20.59 -2.32
CA ALA A 16 4.68 -21.11 -3.67
C ALA A 16 6.15 -20.93 -4.07
N LEU A 17 6.74 -19.75 -3.85
CA LEU A 17 8.15 -19.49 -4.10
C LEU A 17 9.07 -20.42 -3.28
N TYR A 18 8.73 -20.67 -2.02
CA TYR A 18 9.48 -21.58 -1.15
C TYR A 18 9.48 -23.03 -1.68
N PHE A 19 8.31 -23.59 -2.02
CA PHE A 19 8.21 -24.95 -2.56
C PHE A 19 8.84 -25.10 -3.95
N THR A 20 8.75 -24.06 -4.78
CA THR A 20 9.38 -24.06 -6.10
C THR A 20 10.90 -24.01 -5.97
N GLY A 21 11.42 -23.24 -5.00
CA GLY A 21 12.85 -23.19 -4.68
C GLY A 21 13.40 -24.54 -4.20
N ILE A 22 12.64 -25.31 -3.43
CA ILE A 22 13.08 -26.64 -2.96
C ILE A 22 13.24 -27.64 -4.11
N ASN A 23 12.41 -27.54 -5.16
CA ASN A 23 12.45 -28.45 -6.30
C ASN A 23 13.46 -28.04 -7.39
N MET A 24 14.14 -26.90 -7.25
CA MET A 24 15.11 -26.43 -8.24
C MET A 24 16.55 -26.68 -7.79
N GLN A 25 17.39 -27.19 -8.70
CA GLN A 25 18.84 -27.34 -8.48
C GLN A 25 19.53 -26.01 -8.18
N ASN A 26 19.03 -24.89 -8.72
CA ASN A 26 19.53 -23.54 -8.45
C ASN A 26 18.35 -22.61 -8.13
N PRO A 27 18.01 -22.39 -6.85
CA PRO A 27 16.84 -21.61 -6.45
C PRO A 27 17.09 -20.09 -6.38
N LEU A 28 18.36 -19.66 -6.43
CA LEU A 28 18.77 -18.24 -6.38
C LEU A 28 18.02 -17.34 -7.37
N PRO A 29 17.84 -17.70 -8.66
CA PRO A 29 17.14 -16.87 -9.62
C PRO A 29 15.66 -16.66 -9.22
N LEU A 30 15.03 -17.69 -8.66
CA LEU A 30 13.63 -17.66 -8.28
C LEU A 30 13.38 -16.71 -7.11
N TYR A 31 14.27 -16.72 -6.11
CA TYR A 31 14.23 -15.78 -5.00
C TYR A 31 14.52 -14.33 -5.42
N VAL A 32 15.45 -14.12 -6.36
CA VAL A 32 15.72 -12.79 -6.92
C VAL A 32 14.48 -12.25 -7.65
N ILE A 33 13.86 -13.05 -8.53
CA ILE A 33 12.65 -12.64 -9.25
C ILE A 33 11.50 -12.38 -8.28
N GLY A 34 11.29 -13.28 -7.30
CA GLY A 34 10.24 -13.14 -6.29
C GLY A 34 10.40 -11.87 -5.44
N SER A 35 11.62 -11.57 -5.01
CA SER A 35 11.93 -10.36 -4.23
C SER A 35 11.75 -9.08 -5.03
N ILE A 36 12.11 -9.06 -6.33
CA ILE A 36 11.90 -7.92 -7.23
C ILE A 36 10.40 -7.66 -7.42
N ILE A 37 9.62 -8.71 -7.71
CA ILE A 37 8.17 -8.58 -7.91
C ILE A 37 7.50 -8.08 -6.61
N GLY A 38 7.87 -8.67 -5.46
CA GLY A 38 7.35 -8.27 -4.16
C GLY A 38 7.67 -6.82 -3.80
N THR A 39 8.91 -6.38 -4.01
CA THR A 39 9.32 -4.99 -3.73
C THR A 39 8.64 -3.99 -4.66
N VAL A 40 8.53 -4.28 -5.96
CA VAL A 40 7.82 -3.40 -6.92
C VAL A 40 6.34 -3.24 -6.55
N ILE A 41 5.65 -4.34 -6.23
CA ILE A 41 4.23 -4.28 -5.84
C ILE A 41 4.05 -3.54 -4.51
N CYS A 42 4.93 -3.78 -3.52
CA CYS A 42 4.92 -3.07 -2.25
C CYS A 42 5.14 -1.57 -2.42
N LEU A 43 6.16 -1.16 -3.18
CA LEU A 43 6.43 0.25 -3.46
C LEU A 43 5.28 0.93 -4.20
N TRP A 44 4.69 0.27 -5.19
CA TRP A 44 3.54 0.79 -5.93
C TRP A 44 2.32 0.99 -5.01
N THR A 45 2.02 -0.01 -4.19
CA THR A 45 0.88 0.02 -3.27
C THR A 45 1.08 1.07 -2.19
N PHE A 46 2.29 1.16 -1.64
CA PHE A 46 2.67 2.18 -0.67
C PHE A 46 2.54 3.59 -1.26
N SER A 47 3.07 3.83 -2.45
CA SER A 47 2.97 5.12 -3.14
C SER A 47 1.50 5.53 -3.37
N ARG A 48 0.66 4.60 -3.84
CA ARG A 48 -0.78 4.85 -4.02
C ARG A 48 -1.50 5.18 -2.71
N ASN A 49 -1.20 4.45 -1.65
CA ASN A 49 -1.83 4.64 -0.35
C ASN A 49 -1.39 5.96 0.31
N SER A 50 -0.11 6.30 0.20
CA SER A 50 0.45 7.56 0.69
C SER A 50 -0.17 8.76 -0.01
N LYS A 51 -0.34 8.72 -1.34
CA LYS A 51 -1.05 9.78 -2.08
C LYS A 51 -2.50 9.95 -1.60
N LYS A 52 -3.22 8.85 -1.40
CA LYS A 52 -4.61 8.88 -0.88
C LYS A 52 -4.68 9.42 0.55
N ALA A 53 -3.75 9.04 1.41
CA ALA A 53 -3.68 9.52 2.79
C ALA A 53 -3.35 11.03 2.84
N ALA A 54 -2.41 11.48 2.00
CA ALA A 54 -2.08 12.90 1.87
C ALA A 54 -3.28 13.73 1.38
N GLN A 55 -4.01 13.24 0.38
CA GLN A 55 -5.23 13.89 -0.09
C GLN A 55 -6.36 13.94 0.95
N ARG A 56 -6.46 12.95 1.84
CA ARG A 56 -7.40 12.98 2.98
C ARG A 56 -7.03 14.07 3.97
N LYS A 57 -5.76 14.08 4.42
CA LYS A 57 -5.24 15.13 5.33
C LYS A 57 -5.38 16.53 4.75
N TYR A 58 -5.13 16.70 3.45
CA TYR A 58 -5.29 17.99 2.78
C TYR A 58 -6.74 18.47 2.78
N ARG A 59 -7.69 17.58 2.46
CA ARG A 59 -9.13 17.90 2.49
C ARG A 59 -9.62 18.23 3.89
N GLU A 60 -9.16 17.50 4.91
CA GLU A 60 -9.49 17.80 6.30
C GLU A 60 -9.01 19.20 6.72
N ARG A 61 -7.79 19.60 6.34
CA ARG A 61 -7.26 20.95 6.61
C ARG A 61 -8.08 22.04 5.93
N MET A 62 -8.40 21.86 4.64
CA MET A 62 -9.25 22.80 3.89
C MET A 62 -10.64 22.92 4.50
N PHE A 63 -11.24 21.80 4.91
CA PHE A 63 -12.54 21.79 5.58
C PHE A 63 -12.50 22.54 6.91
N GLN A 64 -11.49 22.28 7.75
CA GLN A 64 -11.32 23.00 9.02
C GLN A 64 -11.12 24.51 8.82
N GLN A 65 -10.35 24.91 7.81
CA GLN A 65 -10.18 26.32 7.46
C GLN A 65 -11.49 26.97 7.01
N HIS A 66 -12.25 26.28 6.15
CA HIS A 66 -13.56 26.76 5.70
C HIS A 66 -14.52 26.93 6.88
N MET A 67 -14.63 25.94 7.76
CA MET A 67 -15.48 26.01 8.95
C MET A 67 -15.12 27.19 9.87
N ARG A 68 -13.82 27.44 10.08
CA ARG A 68 -13.35 28.58 10.88
C ARG A 68 -13.73 29.92 10.25
N MET A 69 -13.63 30.05 8.93
CA MET A 69 -14.03 31.26 8.20
C MET A 69 -15.54 31.48 8.27
N THR A 70 -16.33 30.43 8.05
CA THR A 70 -17.80 30.50 8.13
C THR A 70 -18.26 30.88 9.52
N LEU A 71 -17.71 30.26 10.57
CA LEU A 71 -18.00 30.64 11.95
C LEU A 71 -17.68 32.11 12.20
N ARG A 72 -16.49 32.59 11.80
CA ARG A 72 -16.10 34.01 12.00
C ARG A 72 -17.05 35.00 11.32
N ASN A 73 -17.57 34.65 10.14
CA ASN A 73 -18.50 35.50 9.39
C ASN A 73 -19.94 35.46 9.91
N GLN A 74 -20.31 34.50 10.78
CA GLN A 74 -21.64 34.45 11.38
C GLN A 74 -21.79 35.33 12.63
N TRP A 75 -20.68 35.80 13.21
CA TRP A 75 -20.66 36.68 14.40
C TRP A 75 -20.52 38.17 14.04
N HIS A 76 -20.52 38.51 12.74
CA HIS A 76 -20.55 39.86 12.20
C HIS A 76 -21.87 40.10 11.48
#